data_AF-A0A0K2T598-F1
#
_entry.id   AF-A0A0K2T598-F1
#
_cell.length_a   1.000
_cell.length_b   1.000
_cell.length_c   1.000
_cell.angle_alpha   90.00
_cell.angle_beta   90.00
_cell.angle_gamma   90.00
#
_symmetry.space_group_name_H-M   'P 1'
#
loop_
_entity.id
_entity.type
_entity.pdbx_description
1 polymer ?
#
loop_
_entity_poly.entity_id
_entity_poly.type
_entity_poly.pdbx_seq_one_letter_code
_entity_poly.pdbx_strand_id
1 'polypeptide(L)'
;MFRKSPALLICLCTLLLLGSAQGFIGRVRARRMAMSMLDPCEKAIWSCCQSTNSRSFVPVRCFELNGCYGLHWMGRKACSSGLMNAVSTHIVSLTTQIMDNDRALSNFLSQ
;
A
#
# COMPACT_ATOMS: atom_id res chain seq x y z
N MET A 1 -21.45 -36.09 30.60
CA MET A 1 -20.39 -35.07 30.74
C MET A 1 -19.41 -35.21 29.57
N PHE A 2 -19.56 -34.40 28.51
CA PHE A 2 -18.62 -34.38 27.39
C PHE A 2 -17.37 -33.59 27.77
N ARG A 3 -16.26 -34.31 27.99
CA ARG A 3 -14.94 -33.74 28.30
C ARG A 3 -14.37 -33.15 27.01
N LYS A 4 -14.51 -31.84 26.78
CA LYS A 4 -13.94 -31.18 25.60
C LYS A 4 -12.41 -31.31 25.67
N SER A 5 -11.82 -31.99 24.69
CA SER A 5 -10.38 -32.22 24.64
C SER A 5 -9.64 -30.89 24.37
N PRO A 6 -8.66 -30.49 25.20
CA PRO A 6 -7.97 -29.21 25.06
C PRO A 6 -7.22 -29.08 23.72
N ALA A 7 -6.84 -30.20 23.11
CA ALA A 7 -6.20 -30.24 21.79
C ALA A 7 -7.10 -29.70 20.66
N LEU A 8 -8.42 -29.91 20.75
CA LEU A 8 -9.37 -29.43 19.75
C LEU A 8 -9.55 -27.91 19.81
N LEU A 9 -9.48 -27.36 21.03
CA LEU A 9 -9.54 -25.92 21.31
C LEU A 9 -8.29 -25.20 20.81
N ILE A 10 -7.11 -25.78 21.00
CA ILE A 10 -5.84 -25.23 20.50
C ILE A 10 -5.84 -25.20 18.97
N CYS A 11 -6.29 -26.27 18.32
CA CYS A 11 -6.35 -26.37 16.85
C CYS A 11 -7.34 -25.38 16.21
N LEU A 12 -8.52 -25.21 16.81
CA LEU A 12 -9.48 -24.19 16.37
C LEU A 12 -8.94 -22.77 16.53
N CYS A 13 -8.20 -22.50 17.61
CA CYS A 13 -7.61 -21.20 17.87
C CYS A 13 -6.47 -20.88 16.88
N THR A 14 -5.63 -21.86 16.53
CA THR A 14 -4.59 -21.67 15.50
C THR A 14 -5.20 -21.44 14.13
N LEU A 15 -6.23 -22.20 13.72
CA LEU A 15 -6.90 -22.00 12.44
C LEU A 15 -7.55 -20.61 12.32
N LEU A 16 -8.16 -20.10 13.39
CA LEU A 16 -8.74 -18.75 13.42
C LEU A 16 -7.67 -17.64 13.35
N LEU A 17 -6.54 -17.80 14.02
CA LEU A 17 -5.45 -16.82 13.99
C LEU A 17 -4.73 -16.78 12.63
N LEU A 18 -4.50 -17.94 12.00
CA LEU A 18 -3.84 -18.03 10.68
C LEU A 18 -4.67 -17.42 9.55
N GLY A 19 -6.01 -17.52 9.59
CA GLY A 19 -6.88 -16.93 8.55
C GLY A 19 -6.78 -15.41 8.45
N SER A 20 -6.53 -14.73 9.57
CA SER A 20 -6.40 -13.26 9.60
C SER A 20 -5.10 -12.75 8.96
N ALA A 21 -4.02 -13.55 8.97
CA ALA A 21 -2.72 -13.16 8.42
C ALA A 21 -2.71 -13.10 6.88
N GLN A 22 -3.52 -13.93 6.23
CA GLN A 22 -3.57 -14.05 4.77
C GLN A 22 -4.07 -12.76 4.11
N GLY A 23 -5.08 -12.10 4.69
CA GLY A 23 -5.64 -10.85 4.16
C GLY A 23 -4.73 -9.63 4.29
N PHE A 24 -3.80 -9.63 5.26
CA PHE A 24 -2.87 -8.51 5.48
C PHE A 24 -1.69 -8.56 4.51
N ILE A 25 -1.09 -9.75 4.33
CA ILE A 25 0.05 -9.95 3.42
C ILE A 25 -0.36 -9.62 1.97
N GLY A 26 -1.56 -10.02 1.57
CA GLY A 26 -2.12 -9.70 0.24
C GLY A 26 -2.20 -8.19 -0.01
N ARG A 27 -2.74 -7.42 0.96
CA ARG A 27 -2.84 -5.96 0.84
C ARG A 27 -1.49 -5.25 0.78
N VAL A 28 -0.50 -5.67 1.58
CA VAL A 28 0.86 -5.10 1.54
C VAL A 28 1.51 -5.34 0.18
N ARG A 29 1.35 -6.56 -0.36
CA ARG A 29 1.86 -6.92 -1.69
C ARG A 29 1.18 -6.12 -2.80
N ALA A 30 -0.14 -6.04 -2.79
CA ALA A 30 -0.93 -5.27 -3.75
C ALA A 30 -0.54 -3.79 -3.73
N ARG A 31 -0.38 -3.20 -2.53
CA ARG A 31 0.06 -1.81 -2.38
C ARG A 31 1.47 -1.58 -2.93
N ARG A 32 2.40 -2.52 -2.72
CA ARG A 32 3.75 -2.43 -3.29
C ARG A 32 3.72 -2.50 -4.82
N MET A 33 2.88 -3.37 -5.38
CA MET A 33 2.66 -3.45 -6.82
C MET A 33 2.05 -2.14 -7.35
N ALA A 34 1.00 -1.62 -6.70
CA ALA A 34 0.40 -0.32 -7.04
C ALA A 34 1.44 0.81 -7.04
N MET A 35 2.29 0.89 -6.00
CA MET A 35 3.37 1.89 -5.94
C MET A 35 4.42 1.74 -7.05
N SER A 36 4.61 0.54 -7.60
CA SER A 36 5.52 0.30 -8.73
C SER A 36 4.93 0.70 -10.08
N MET A 37 3.62 0.87 -10.17
CA MET A 37 2.90 1.29 -11.38
C MET A 37 2.70 2.81 -11.47
N LEU A 38 2.97 3.54 -10.38
CA LEU A 38 2.94 5.00 -10.38
C LEU A 38 3.98 5.57 -11.35
N ASP A 39 3.68 6.74 -11.89
CA ASP A 39 4.70 7.47 -12.65
C ASP A 39 5.84 7.95 -11.72
N PRO A 40 7.03 8.26 -12.28
CA PRO A 40 8.17 8.68 -11.47
C PRO A 40 7.89 9.88 -10.56
N CYS A 41 7.07 10.83 -11.02
CA CYS A 41 6.71 12.03 -10.26
C CYS A 41 5.72 11.74 -9.14
N GLU A 42 4.69 10.94 -9.38
CA GLU A 42 3.79 10.46 -8.33
C GLU A 42 4.53 9.67 -7.25
N LYS A 43 5.44 8.79 -7.67
CA LYS A 43 6.30 8.03 -6.75
C LYS A 43 7.21 8.94 -5.95
N ALA A 44 7.79 9.96 -6.57
CA ALA A 44 8.63 10.95 -5.92
C ALA A 44 7.84 11.78 -4.90
N ILE A 45 6.65 12.26 -5.26
CA ILE A 45 5.71 12.95 -4.36
C ILE A 45 5.41 12.05 -3.17
N TRP A 46 4.94 10.84 -3.42
CA TRP A 46 4.56 9.90 -2.36
C TRP A 46 5.72 9.61 -1.39
N SER A 47 6.93 9.41 -1.91
CA SER A 47 8.11 9.04 -1.11
C SER A 47 8.70 10.22 -0.34
N CYS A 48 8.81 11.38 -0.99
CA CYS A 48 9.44 12.57 -0.40
C CYS A 48 8.51 13.31 0.57
N CYS A 49 7.21 13.35 0.26
CA CYS A 49 6.22 14.15 0.99
C CYS A 49 5.64 13.45 2.23
N GLN A 50 5.67 12.12 2.30
CA GLN A 50 5.20 11.38 3.49
C GLN A 50 5.96 11.74 4.78
N SER A 51 7.27 11.99 4.67
CA SER A 51 8.13 12.31 5.83
C SER A 51 8.15 13.79 6.20
N THR A 52 7.56 14.65 5.36
CA THR A 52 7.69 16.11 5.45
C THR A 52 6.46 16.80 6.03
N ASN A 53 5.39 16.08 6.36
CA ASN A 53 4.27 16.64 7.13
C ASN A 53 4.72 17.29 8.46
N SER A 54 5.90 16.93 8.98
CA SER A 54 6.52 17.55 10.17
C SER A 54 7.84 18.29 9.90
N ARG A 55 8.40 18.23 8.68
CA ARG A 55 9.68 18.90 8.35
C ARG A 55 9.38 20.15 7.53
N SER A 56 9.83 21.30 8.03
CA SER A 56 9.70 22.59 7.34
C SER A 56 10.44 22.65 5.98
N PHE A 57 11.19 21.59 5.63
CA PHE A 57 12.04 21.52 4.45
C PHE A 57 11.94 20.16 3.74
N VAL A 58 11.62 20.20 2.45
CA VAL A 58 11.76 19.06 1.55
C VAL A 58 13.21 19.00 1.08
N PRO A 59 13.93 17.87 1.25
CA PRO A 59 15.31 17.77 0.79
C PRO A 59 15.41 18.11 -0.70
N VAL A 60 16.29 19.05 -1.05
CA VAL A 60 16.41 19.63 -2.41
C VAL A 60 16.51 18.59 -3.52
N ARG A 61 17.09 17.42 -3.21
CA ARG A 61 17.37 16.36 -4.19
C ARG A 61 16.45 15.15 -4.10
N CYS A 62 15.45 15.14 -3.21
CA CYS A 62 14.65 13.93 -3.01
C CYS A 62 13.87 13.56 -4.27
N PHE A 63 13.32 14.56 -4.97
CA PHE A 63 12.55 14.33 -6.18
C PHE A 63 13.41 13.83 -7.34
N GLU A 64 14.62 14.39 -7.48
CA GLU A 64 15.62 14.02 -8.49
C GLU A 64 16.09 12.57 -8.30
N LEU A 65 16.35 12.18 -7.04
CA LEU A 65 16.72 10.81 -6.70
C LEU A 65 15.59 9.81 -6.96
N ASN A 66 14.33 10.27 -7.02
CA ASN A 66 13.17 9.46 -7.36
C ASN A 66 12.73 9.62 -8.83
N GLY A 67 13.52 10.31 -9.67
CA GLY A 67 13.30 10.41 -11.11
C GLY A 67 12.39 11.55 -11.57
N CYS A 68 12.02 12.47 -10.68
CA CYS A 68 11.19 13.63 -11.02
C CYS A 68 12.00 14.93 -10.90
N TYR A 69 12.71 15.28 -11.97
CA TYR A 69 13.60 16.43 -12.00
C TYR A 69 12.84 17.76 -11.99
N GLY A 70 13.32 18.71 -11.18
CA GLY A 70 12.80 20.07 -11.17
C GLY A 70 11.52 20.25 -10.34
N LEU A 71 10.94 19.18 -9.79
CA LEU A 71 9.81 19.31 -8.89
C LEU A 71 10.17 20.06 -7.59
N HIS A 72 11.45 20.08 -7.20
CA HIS A 72 11.92 20.88 -6.06
C HIS A 72 11.66 22.39 -6.22
N TRP A 73 11.60 22.91 -7.46
CA TRP A 73 11.32 24.34 -7.72
C TRP A 73 9.92 24.76 -7.26
N MET A 74 8.99 23.80 -7.13
CA MET A 74 7.66 24.03 -6.57
C MET A 74 7.69 24.21 -5.04
N GLY A 75 8.81 23.89 -4.39
CA GLY A 75 8.98 23.97 -2.94
C GLY A 75 7.90 23.21 -2.18
N ARG A 76 7.28 23.86 -1.19
CA ARG A 76 6.21 23.26 -0.37
C ARG A 76 4.94 22.90 -1.17
N LYS A 77 4.70 23.50 -2.33
CA LYS A 77 3.51 23.20 -3.15
C LYS A 77 3.55 21.78 -3.71
N ALA A 78 4.75 21.21 -3.92
CA ALA A 78 4.93 19.82 -4.34
C ALA A 78 4.43 18.81 -3.29
N CYS A 79 4.33 19.21 -2.03
CA CYS A 79 3.77 18.39 -0.95
C CYS A 79 2.45 18.96 -0.41
N SER A 80 1.70 19.67 -1.26
CA SER A 80 0.37 20.14 -0.88
C SER A 80 -0.57 18.97 -0.59
N SER A 81 -1.51 19.16 0.35
CA SER A 81 -2.48 18.13 0.72
C SER A 81 -3.33 17.66 -0.46
N GLY A 82 -3.67 18.56 -1.39
CA GLY A 82 -4.40 18.22 -2.61
C GLY A 82 -3.63 17.24 -3.50
N LEU A 83 -2.35 17.51 -3.75
CA LEU A 83 -1.51 16.65 -4.57
C LEU A 83 -1.24 15.31 -3.88
N MET A 84 -0.97 15.32 -2.58
CA MET A 84 -0.81 14.11 -1.77
C MET A 84 -2.07 13.24 -1.77
N ASN A 85 -3.25 13.85 -1.65
CA ASN A 85 -4.52 13.13 -1.70
C ASN A 85 -4.81 12.56 -3.08
N ALA A 86 -4.44 13.27 -4.16
CA ALA A 86 -4.55 12.76 -5.52
C ALA A 86 -3.70 11.49 -5.71
N VAL A 87 -2.42 11.55 -5.33
CA VAL A 87 -1.51 10.39 -5.40
C VAL A 87 -1.99 9.24 -4.49
N SER A 88 -2.45 9.56 -3.27
CA SER A 88 -3.00 8.56 -2.35
C SER A 88 -4.22 7.84 -2.94
N THR A 89 -5.16 8.60 -3.52
CA THR A 89 -6.35 8.07 -4.17
C THR A 89 -5.97 7.19 -5.36
N HIS A 90 -4.96 7.60 -6.15
CA HIS A 90 -4.47 6.79 -7.25
C HIS A 90 -3.87 5.46 -6.78
N ILE A 91 -3.06 5.45 -5.71
CA ILE A 91 -2.54 4.23 -5.10
C ILE A 91 -3.67 3.30 -4.64
N VAL A 92 -4.70 3.87 -4.00
CA VAL A 92 -5.87 3.10 -3.54
C VAL A 92 -6.59 2.46 -4.72
N SER A 93 -6.85 3.22 -5.79
CA SER A 93 -7.50 2.72 -7.01
C SER A 93 -6.71 1.58 -7.66
N LEU A 94 -5.39 1.72 -7.80
CA LEU A 94 -4.53 0.67 -8.33
C LEU A 94 -4.53 -0.57 -7.42
N THR A 95 -4.48 -0.37 -6.11
CA THR A 95 -4.50 -1.47 -5.13
C THR A 95 -5.79 -2.26 -5.23
N THR A 96 -6.95 -1.58 -5.34
CA THR A 96 -8.25 -2.26 -5.48
C THR A 96 -8.33 -3.03 -6.79
N GLN A 97 -7.86 -2.43 -7.91
CA GLN A 97 -7.82 -3.11 -9.21
C GLN A 97 -6.98 -4.38 -9.17
N ILE A 98 -5.79 -4.35 -8.54
CA ILE A 98 -4.94 -5.53 -8.40
C ILE A 98 -5.65 -6.63 -7.60
N MET A 99 -6.28 -6.27 -6.48
CA MET A 99 -7.01 -7.23 -5.65
C MET A 99 -8.23 -7.84 -6.36
N ASP A 100 -8.95 -7.03 -7.15
CA ASP A 100 -10.10 -7.51 -7.91
C ASP A 100 -9.68 -8.43 -9.06
N ASN A 101 -8.57 -8.12 -9.72
CA ASN A 101 -7.96 -9.00 -10.74
C ASN A 101 -7.50 -10.33 -10.14
N ASP A 102 -6.83 -10.31 -8.98
CA ASP A 102 -6.42 -11.53 -8.27
C ASP A 102 -7.62 -12.39 -7.86
N ARG A 103 -8.72 -11.77 -7.43
CA ARG A 103 -9.98 -12.46 -7.11
C ARG A 103 -10.62 -13.07 -8.36
N ALA A 104 -10.69 -12.32 -9.46
CA ALA A 104 -11.25 -12.80 -10.72
C ALA A 104 -10.47 -14.00 -11.26
N LEU A 105 -9.13 -13.95 -11.20
CA LEU A 105 -8.27 -15.07 -11.59
C LEU A 105 -8.52 -16.31 -10.71
N SER A 106 -8.66 -16.13 -9.40
CA SER A 106 -8.96 -17.23 -8.48
C SER A 106 -10.29 -17.91 -8.80
N ASN A 107 -11.33 -17.12 -9.12
CA ASN A 107 -12.65 -17.65 -9.50
C ASN A 107 -12.64 -18.37 -10.86
N PHE A 108 -11.79 -17.93 -11.79
CA PHE A 108 -11.62 -18.59 -13.09
C PHE A 108 -10.92 -19.93 -12.95
N LEU A 109 -9.86 -20.01 -12.13
CA LEU A 109 -9.11 -21.26 -11.91
C LEU A 109 -9.87 -22.32 -11.10
N SER A 110 -10.95 -21.94 -10.41
CA SER A 110 -11.81 -22.86 -9.67
C SER A 110 -12.97 -23.45 -10.50
N GLN A 111 -13.09 -23.06 -11.77
CA GLN A 111 -14.06 -23.60 -12.73
C GLN A 111 -13.39 -24.63 -13.63
#